data_AF-X5QNR3-F1
#
_entry.id   AF-X5QNR3-F1
#
_cell.length_a   1.000
_cell.length_b   1.000
_cell.length_c   1.000
_cell.angle_alpha   90.00
_cell.angle_beta   90.00
_cell.angle_gamma   90.00
#
_symmetry.space_group_name_H-M   'P 1'
#
loop_
_entity.id
_entity.type
_entity.pdbx_description
1 polymer ?
#
loop_
_entity_poly.entity_id
_entity_poly.type
_entity_poly.pdbx_seq_one_letter_code
_entity_poly.pdbx_strand_id
1 'polypeptide(L)'
;MGAEAYVDYKDAIHDPNVVHGMLEDYRAGLAIDQLHDTDDRKAGRRVACPTLALWSARDDLEALYGNVLDVWRPWTTELKGQRIDSGHHMAEEAADAVAAAVMAFLREPTSSCGELC
;
A
#
# COMPACT_ATOMS: atom_id res chain seq x y z
N MET A 1 10.64 -0.63 15.77
CA MET A 1 11.63 -1.65 15.43
C MET A 1 12.20 -2.38 16.64
N GLY A 2 12.21 -3.71 16.62
CA GLY A 2 12.97 -4.52 17.58
C GLY A 2 14.47 -4.54 17.28
N ALA A 3 15.30 -4.97 18.22
CA ALA A 3 16.76 -4.92 18.09
C ALA A 3 17.29 -5.78 16.93
N GLU A 4 16.77 -6.99 16.74
CA GLU A 4 17.16 -7.88 15.63
C GLU A 4 16.77 -7.27 14.28
N ALA A 5 15.51 -6.83 14.14
CA ALA A 5 15.04 -6.16 12.92
C ALA A 5 15.85 -4.90 12.58
N TYR A 6 16.32 -4.16 13.60
CA TYR A 6 17.17 -2.99 13.39
C TYR A 6 18.57 -3.36 12.88
N VAL A 7 19.14 -4.47 13.36
CA VAL A 7 20.41 -4.99 12.83
C VAL A 7 20.25 -5.42 11.39
N ASP A 8 19.20 -6.20 11.07
CA ASP A 8 18.93 -6.64 9.69
C ASP A 8 18.74 -5.46 8.73
N TYR A 9 17.93 -4.46 9.12
CA TYR A 9 17.76 -3.23 8.37
C TYR A 9 19.09 -2.51 8.14
N LYS A 10 19.89 -2.36 9.21
CA LYS A 10 21.18 -1.68 9.14
C LYS A 10 22.13 -2.41 8.19
N ASP A 11 22.23 -3.72 8.28
CA ASP A 11 23.11 -4.51 7.43
C ASP A 11 22.68 -4.39 5.95
N ALA A 12 21.37 -4.45 5.68
CA ALA A 12 20.84 -4.27 4.33
C ALA A 12 21.17 -2.89 3.72
N ILE A 13 20.95 -1.79 4.45
CA ILE A 13 21.20 -0.44 3.90
C ILE A 13 22.69 -0.09 3.78
N HIS A 14 23.60 -0.92 4.30
CA HIS A 14 25.05 -0.78 4.10
C HIS A 14 25.60 -1.69 2.99
N ASP A 15 24.79 -2.62 2.45
CA ASP A 15 25.17 -3.39 1.26
C ASP A 15 25.03 -2.49 0.01
N PRO A 16 26.13 -2.23 -0.74
CA PRO A 16 26.08 -1.38 -1.92
C PRO A 16 25.16 -1.90 -3.02
N ASN A 17 24.94 -3.22 -3.12
CA ASN A 17 24.00 -3.78 -4.11
C ASN A 17 22.55 -3.48 -3.73
N VAL A 18 22.22 -3.54 -2.42
CA VAL A 18 20.90 -3.16 -1.92
C VAL A 18 20.67 -1.67 -2.14
N VAL A 19 21.66 -0.82 -1.79
CA VAL A 19 21.57 0.63 -2.02
C VAL A 19 21.40 0.94 -3.51
N HIS A 20 22.13 0.26 -4.40
CA HIS A 20 21.93 0.41 -5.84
C HIS A 20 20.50 0.03 -6.24
N GLY A 21 19.96 -1.09 -5.75
CA GLY A 21 18.57 -1.49 -5.98
C GLY A 21 17.56 -0.46 -5.51
N MET A 22 17.75 0.12 -4.31
CA MET A 22 16.89 1.20 -3.80
C MET A 22 16.96 2.44 -4.71
N LEU A 23 18.13 2.82 -5.21
CA LEU A 23 18.25 3.94 -6.14
C LEU A 23 17.55 3.67 -7.48
N GLU A 24 17.63 2.44 -8.00
CA GLU A 24 16.93 2.04 -9.22
C GLU A 24 15.41 2.02 -9.03
N ASP A 25 14.90 1.61 -7.86
CA ASP A 25 13.47 1.70 -7.50
C ASP A 25 12.98 3.16 -7.59
N TYR A 26 13.68 4.10 -6.97
CA TYR A 26 13.34 5.53 -7.08
C TYR A 26 13.43 6.08 -8.53
N ARG A 27 14.38 5.59 -9.34
CA ARG A 27 14.48 5.97 -10.76
C ARG A 27 13.30 5.41 -11.57
N ALA A 28 12.88 4.18 -11.29
CA ALA A 28 11.73 3.55 -11.94
C ALA A 28 10.44 4.30 -11.62
N GLY A 29 10.23 4.65 -10.34
CA GLY A 29 9.05 5.39 -9.87
C GLY A 29 8.85 6.76 -10.53
N LEU A 30 9.95 7.45 -10.87
CA LEU A 30 9.93 8.72 -11.58
C LEU A 30 9.84 8.59 -13.11
N ALA A 31 9.91 7.37 -13.64
CA ALA A 31 9.99 7.11 -15.07
C ALA A 31 9.02 6.01 -15.53
N ILE A 32 9.48 4.76 -15.54
CA ILE A 32 8.76 3.67 -16.20
C ILE A 32 7.46 3.29 -15.47
N ASP A 33 7.42 3.40 -14.15
CA ASP A 33 6.22 3.07 -13.38
C ASP A 33 5.10 4.07 -13.66
N GLN A 34 5.43 5.37 -13.76
CA GLN A 34 4.48 6.40 -14.18
C GLN A 34 3.91 6.13 -15.59
N LEU A 35 4.74 5.63 -16.52
CA LEU A 35 4.28 5.26 -17.86
C LEU A 35 3.30 4.09 -17.79
N HIS A 36 3.62 3.04 -17.03
CA HIS A 36 2.75 1.88 -16.84
C HIS A 36 1.41 2.28 -16.20
N ASP A 37 1.45 3.08 -15.13
CA ASP A 37 0.27 3.65 -14.49
C ASP A 37 -0.59 4.42 -15.50
N THR A 38 0.04 5.30 -16.29
CA THR A 38 -0.66 6.10 -17.30
C THR A 38 -1.32 5.22 -18.37
N ASP A 39 -0.67 4.15 -18.80
CA ASP A 39 -1.20 3.25 -19.81
C ASP A 39 -2.33 2.37 -19.26
N ASP A 40 -2.25 1.94 -18.00
CA ASP A 40 -3.36 1.31 -17.28
C ASP A 40 -4.57 2.25 -17.19
N ARG A 41 -4.35 3.53 -16.86
CA ARG A 41 -5.40 4.56 -16.81
C ARG A 41 -6.07 4.77 -18.16
N LYS A 42 -5.29 4.90 -19.24
CA LYS A 42 -5.82 5.06 -20.61
C LYS A 42 -6.61 3.85 -21.07
N ALA A 43 -6.15 2.65 -20.69
CA ALA A 43 -6.84 1.40 -21.02
C ALA A 43 -8.04 1.10 -20.10
N GLY A 44 -8.27 1.90 -19.05
CA GLY A 44 -9.31 1.67 -18.07
C GLY A 44 -9.09 0.42 -17.20
N ARG A 45 -7.84 -0.05 -17.08
CA ARG A 45 -7.50 -1.21 -16.24
C ARG A 45 -7.62 -0.83 -14.77
N ARG A 46 -8.20 -1.74 -13.99
CA ARG A 46 -8.42 -1.60 -12.54
C ARG A 46 -8.14 -2.92 -11.85
N VAL A 47 -7.71 -2.85 -10.60
CA VAL A 47 -7.63 -4.00 -9.69
C VAL A 47 -9.04 -4.54 -9.48
N ALA A 48 -9.28 -5.76 -9.94
CA ALA A 48 -10.62 -6.34 -10.00
C ALA A 48 -11.04 -7.07 -8.71
N CYS A 49 -10.09 -7.40 -7.84
CA CYS A 49 -10.36 -8.04 -6.55
C CYS A 49 -10.65 -7.02 -5.44
N PRO A 50 -11.29 -7.46 -4.34
CA PRO A 50 -11.39 -6.64 -3.14
C PRO A 50 -10.02 -6.07 -2.76
N THR A 51 -9.97 -4.77 -2.49
CA THR A 51 -8.73 -4.06 -2.12
C THR A 51 -8.91 -3.35 -0.78
N LEU A 52 -7.94 -3.52 0.13
CA LEU A 52 -7.86 -2.81 1.40
C LEU A 52 -6.74 -1.75 1.34
N ALA A 53 -7.10 -0.48 1.52
CA ALA A 53 -6.14 0.61 1.70
C ALA A 53 -6.08 1.02 3.18
N LEU A 54 -4.93 0.83 3.82
CA LEU A 54 -4.65 1.32 5.18
C LEU A 54 -3.69 2.51 5.07
N TRP A 55 -3.90 3.55 5.89
CA TRP A 55 -3.01 4.71 5.94
C TRP A 55 -2.77 5.21 7.36
N SER A 56 -1.62 5.85 7.55
CA SER A 56 -1.19 6.42 8.82
C SER A 56 -1.96 7.69 9.14
N ALA A 57 -2.53 7.74 10.34
CA ALA A 57 -3.24 8.90 10.86
C ALA A 57 -2.32 10.06 11.28
N ARG A 58 -1.04 9.77 11.59
CA ARG A 58 -0.04 10.72 12.07
C ARG A 58 1.03 10.98 11.00
N ASP A 59 0.61 10.98 9.74
CA ASP A 59 1.42 11.20 8.53
C ASP A 59 0.66 12.09 7.53
N ASP A 60 1.30 12.44 6.41
CA ASP A 60 0.87 13.56 5.57
C ASP A 60 -0.32 13.26 4.64
N LEU A 61 -0.74 12.00 4.50
CA LEU A 61 -1.73 11.60 3.48
C LEU A 61 -3.09 12.30 3.63
N GLU A 62 -3.61 12.42 4.85
CA GLU A 62 -4.89 13.13 5.10
C GLU A 62 -4.73 14.63 4.85
N ALA A 63 -3.56 15.21 5.13
CA ALA A 63 -3.29 16.62 4.88
C ALA A 63 -3.17 16.93 3.38
N LEU A 64 -2.55 16.02 2.60
CA LEU A 64 -2.32 16.18 1.17
C LEU A 64 -3.57 15.91 0.33
N TYR A 65 -4.37 14.91 0.71
CA TYR A 65 -5.47 14.40 -0.12
C TYR A 65 -6.85 14.55 0.51
N GLY A 66 -6.95 14.91 1.80
CA GLY A 66 -8.19 14.89 2.55
C GLY A 66 -8.68 13.46 2.75
N ASN A 67 -9.52 12.98 1.82
CA ASN A 67 -9.98 11.60 1.82
C ASN A 67 -9.05 10.70 0.98
N VAL A 68 -8.18 9.97 1.67
CA VAL A 68 -7.19 9.07 1.05
C VAL A 68 -7.84 8.02 0.12
N LEU A 69 -9.07 7.58 0.41
CA LEU A 69 -9.75 6.61 -0.44
C LEU A 69 -10.04 7.13 -1.84
N ASP A 70 -10.21 8.44 -2.02
CA ASP A 70 -10.50 9.01 -3.33
C ASP A 70 -9.31 8.91 -4.30
N VAL A 71 -8.09 8.77 -3.78
CA VAL A 71 -6.90 8.45 -4.58
C VAL A 71 -7.00 7.04 -5.17
N TRP A 72 -7.56 6.09 -4.41
CA TRP A 72 -7.62 4.67 -4.78
C TRP A 72 -8.87 4.28 -5.59
N ARG A 73 -10.00 4.96 -5.38
CA ARG A 73 -11.27 4.65 -6.09
C ARG A 73 -11.12 4.50 -7.61
N PRO A 74 -10.33 5.33 -8.32
CA PRO A 74 -10.17 5.20 -9.76
C PRO A 74 -9.41 3.94 -10.19
N TRP A 75 -8.69 3.27 -9.28
CA TRP A 75 -7.80 2.14 -9.55
C TRP A 75 -8.38 0.77 -9.20
N THR A 76 -9.42 0.70 -8.38
CA THR A 76 -9.94 -0.58 -7.85
C THR A 76 -11.45 -0.67 -8.06
N THR A 77 -12.00 -1.85 -8.30
CA THR A 77 -13.45 -2.06 -8.46
C THR A 77 -14.19 -2.15 -7.13
N GLU A 78 -13.54 -2.71 -6.11
CA GLU A 78 -14.05 -2.83 -4.75
C GLU A 78 -12.98 -2.32 -3.78
N LEU A 79 -13.30 -1.27 -3.02
CA LEU A 79 -12.38 -0.60 -2.12
C LEU A 79 -12.94 -0.56 -0.70
N LYS A 80 -12.12 -1.05 0.23
CA LYS A 80 -12.27 -0.83 1.66
C LYS A 80 -11.02 -0.10 2.15
N GLY A 81 -11.14 0.57 3.28
CA GLY A 81 -9.98 1.15 3.91
C GLY A 81 -10.31 1.89 5.18
N GLN A 82 -9.28 2.11 5.97
CA GLN A 82 -9.36 2.82 7.23
C GLN A 82 -8.01 3.40 7.62
N ARG A 83 -8.05 4.50 8.36
CA ARG A 83 -6.89 5.06 9.04
C ARG A 83 -6.44 4.14 10.19
N ILE A 84 -5.14 4.11 10.45
CA ILE A 84 -4.55 3.47 11.63
C ILE A 84 -3.80 4.53 12.43
N ASP A 85 -3.98 4.54 13.75
CA ASP A 85 -3.30 5.48 14.65
C ASP A 85 -1.80 5.17 14.78
N SER A 86 -1.04 5.60 13.79
CA SER A 86 0.39 5.33 13.61
C SER A 86 1.04 6.45 12.81
N GLY A 87 2.35 6.63 12.97
CA GLY A 87 3.20 7.30 11.98
C GLY A 87 3.41 6.42 10.74
N HIS A 88 4.36 6.77 9.90
CA HIS A 88 4.58 6.13 8.60
C HIS A 88 4.82 4.60 8.70
N HIS A 89 5.50 4.14 9.75
CA HIS A 89 5.88 2.73 9.91
C HIS A 89 4.80 1.92 10.64
N MET A 90 3.59 1.87 10.06
CA MET A 90 2.39 1.27 10.66
C MET A 90 2.60 -0.17 11.17
N ALA A 91 3.33 -0.98 10.41
CA ALA A 91 3.61 -2.38 10.74
C ALA A 91 4.46 -2.53 12.01
N GLU A 92 5.19 -1.49 12.41
CA GLU A 92 6.01 -1.48 13.62
C GLU A 92 5.35 -0.71 14.77
N GLU A 93 4.69 0.40 14.46
CA GLU A 93 4.08 1.28 15.47
C GLU A 93 2.71 0.79 15.95
N ALA A 94 1.95 0.12 15.07
CA ALA A 94 0.58 -0.32 15.32
C ALA A 94 0.32 -1.73 14.75
N ALA A 95 1.30 -2.63 14.93
CA ALA A 95 1.30 -3.99 14.37
C ALA A 95 -0.02 -4.74 14.63
N ASP A 96 -0.54 -4.70 15.86
CA ASP A 96 -1.79 -5.37 16.23
C ASP A 96 -3.00 -4.82 15.47
N ALA A 97 -3.06 -3.50 15.30
CA ALA A 97 -4.16 -2.85 14.58
C ALA A 97 -4.12 -3.15 13.09
N VAL A 98 -2.93 -3.12 12.49
CA VAL A 98 -2.71 -3.52 11.09
C VAL A 98 -3.07 -4.99 10.88
N ALA A 99 -2.57 -5.88 11.75
CA ALA A 99 -2.86 -7.31 11.67
C ALA A 99 -4.36 -7.60 11.83
N ALA A 100 -5.03 -6.97 12.79
CA ALA A 100 -6.47 -7.10 12.97
C ALA A 100 -7.25 -6.65 11.73
N ALA A 101 -6.87 -5.53 11.11
CA ALA A 101 -7.50 -5.02 9.90
C ALA A 101 -7.34 -5.98 8.71
N VAL A 102 -6.11 -6.47 8.48
CA VAL A 102 -5.82 -7.43 7.41
C VAL A 102 -6.56 -8.75 7.65
N MET A 103 -6.56 -9.28 8.88
CA MET A 103 -7.24 -10.53 9.20
C MET A 103 -8.76 -10.42 9.09
N ALA A 104 -9.34 -9.27 9.46
CA ALA A 104 -10.76 -9.02 9.25
C ALA A 104 -11.10 -9.04 7.75
N PHE A 105 -10.34 -8.28 6.95
CA PHE A 105 -10.51 -8.21 5.50
C PHE A 105 -10.39 -9.57 4.81
N LEU A 106 -9.38 -10.38 5.16
CA LEU A 106 -9.18 -11.71 4.57
C LEU A 106 -10.24 -12.74 4.98
N ARG A 107 -10.99 -12.51 6.06
CA ARG A 107 -12.07 -13.39 6.54
C ARG A 107 -13.44 -13.01 5.99
N GLU A 108 -13.58 -11.85 5.36
CA GLU A 108 -14.84 -11.47 4.75
C GLU A 108 -15.14 -12.39 3.57
N PRO A 109 -16.34 -12.96 3.49
CA PRO A 109 -16.72 -13.74 2.32
C PRO A 109 -16.68 -12.81 1.11
N THR A 110 -15.85 -13.15 0.13
CA THR A 110 -15.88 -12.49 -1.17
C THR A 110 -17.27 -12.67 -1.74
N SER A 111 -17.98 -11.57 -2.01
CA SER A 111 -19.24 -11.68 -2.74
C SER A 111 -18.89 -12.24 -4.11
N SER A 112 -19.16 -13.53 -4.31
CA SER A 112 -19.09 -14.12 -5.64
C SER A 112 -20.03 -13.30 -6.51
N CYS A 113 -19.51 -12.64 -7.54
CA CYS A 113 -20.34 -12.17 -8.63
C CYS A 113 -21.17 -13.39 -9.09
N GLY A 114 -22.47 -13.35 -8.85
CA GLY A 114 -23.38 -14.40 -9.27
C GLY A 114 -23.20 -14.63 -10.76
N GLU A 115 -23.24 -15.90 -11.16
CA GLU A 115 -23.68 -16.27 -12.50
C GLU A 115 -24.95 -15.46 -12.84
N LEU A 116 -24.98 -14.90 -14.06
CA LEU A 116 -26.11 -14.23 -14.75
C LEU A 116 -25.91 -12.71 -15.01
N CYS A 117 -25.20 -12.41 -16.10
CA CYS A 117 -25.63 -11.50 -17.17
C CYS A 117 -24.86 -11.83 -18.47
#